data_AF-A0A8T5SCD9-F1
#
_entry.id   AF-A0A8T5SCD9-F1
#
_cell.length_a   1.000
_cell.length_b   1.000
_cell.length_c   1.000
_cell.angle_alpha   90.00
_cell.angle_beta   90.00
_cell.angle_gamma   90.00
#
_symmetry.space_group_name_H-M   'P 1'
#
loop_
_entity.id
_entity.type
_entity.pdbx_description
1 polymer ?
#
loop_
_entity_poly.entity_id
_entity_poly.type
_entity_poly.pdbx_seq_one_letter_code
_entity_poly.pdbx_strand_id
1 'polypeptide(L)'
;MGIEENFSWEFLKNVADALDSYRVRALIDAKKDILDAGIYDEAQYETILYKMLDEEKLKYSLFNFLKNSSESNLLNLNQFCENTSIELHTTLSLLELLRNEKLVNVEELYDKIHGDENNPEMLIFKDLSITVNDVDISRLKTIYEPVKVVFDSKNCSGCGLCAGICPVNCLQIYNGFGKIDEDKCIRCGLCYFVCPRTYLPVRVLNMVLDQSSEVKEYEKIGYFIEAYSARSKVKEISEICQDGGISSTCLHYLFDKKKIDLALGAKMSNTLWRPEPILLKNKEDILTTAGTKYVNNPNLQLLNQNELKDTKIAVVGVPCQMQALLKSKIYNIGFPSLNNIDYRIGIFCMESFSYQSLLEICKKLNVDVNDAKKMDINKGKFFVYTNKGEELSIPIKEISHLGREDCEMCYDLTSESADISVGSIGSPSGWNTVLIRTKKGKELYEELIASNMIESKPIEEVKPGLPLLQRIAGSKKNNSKKHIKAKLEENKRVPNY
;
A
#
# COMPACT_ATOMS: atom_id res chain seq x y z
N MET A 1 -21.27 14.80 15.07
CA MET A 1 -22.51 14.81 15.88
C MET A 1 -22.48 13.56 16.74
N GLY A 2 -22.60 13.69 18.06
CA GLY A 2 -22.68 12.54 18.96
C GLY A 2 -24.00 11.82 18.75
N ILE A 3 -23.95 10.49 18.59
CA ILE A 3 -25.12 9.64 18.46
C ILE A 3 -24.93 8.49 19.46
N GLU A 4 -25.56 8.60 20.63
CA GLU A 4 -25.99 7.45 21.41
C GLU A 4 -27.48 7.25 21.13
N GLU A 5 -27.82 6.82 19.90
CA GLU A 5 -29.13 6.20 19.64
C GLU A 5 -28.90 4.71 19.50
N ASN A 6 -29.35 3.94 20.49
CA ASN A 6 -29.39 2.48 20.41
C ASN A 6 -30.44 2.07 19.36
N PHE A 7 -30.00 1.89 18.12
CA PHE A 7 -30.86 1.39 17.06
C PHE A 7 -31.21 -0.08 17.29
N SER A 8 -32.47 -0.45 17.08
CA SER A 8 -32.88 -1.87 17.14
C SER A 8 -32.29 -2.67 15.98
N TRP A 9 -32.07 -3.97 16.17
CA TRP A 9 -31.61 -4.87 15.10
C TRP A 9 -32.54 -4.86 13.88
N GLU A 10 -33.85 -4.80 14.13
CA GLU A 10 -34.86 -4.70 13.07
C GLU A 10 -34.73 -3.40 12.28
N PHE A 11 -34.40 -2.28 12.93
CA PHE A 11 -34.12 -1.01 12.25
C PHE A 11 -32.87 -1.12 11.37
N LEU A 12 -31.76 -1.66 11.89
CA LEU A 12 -30.52 -1.82 11.13
C LEU A 12 -30.72 -2.72 9.90
N LYS A 13 -31.49 -3.80 10.05
CA LYS A 13 -31.85 -4.68 8.95
C LYS A 13 -32.69 -3.95 7.88
N ASN A 14 -33.69 -3.19 8.29
CA ASN A 14 -34.50 -2.37 7.38
C ASN A 14 -33.65 -1.34 6.62
N VAL A 15 -32.63 -0.75 7.27
CA VAL A 15 -31.68 0.16 6.62
C VAL A 15 -30.82 -0.60 5.60
N ALA A 16 -30.27 -1.77 5.95
CA ALA A 16 -29.47 -2.58 5.04
C ALA A 16 -30.29 -3.05 3.82
N ASP A 17 -31.56 -3.41 4.03
CA ASP A 17 -32.50 -3.79 2.99
C ASP A 17 -32.87 -2.61 2.10
N ALA A 18 -33.05 -1.41 2.67
CA ALA A 18 -33.28 -0.18 1.91
C ALA A 18 -32.07 0.25 1.07
N LEU A 19 -30.85 -0.02 1.55
CA LEU A 19 -29.60 0.24 0.82
C LEU A 19 -29.26 -0.86 -0.20
N ASP A 20 -29.94 -2.01 -0.14
CA ASP A 20 -29.61 -3.25 -0.84
C ASP A 20 -28.11 -3.65 -0.75
N SER A 21 -27.45 -3.32 0.38
CA SER A 21 -26.01 -3.51 0.53
C SER A 21 -25.69 -4.84 1.22
N TYR A 22 -25.17 -5.79 0.44
CA TYR A 22 -24.76 -7.11 0.95
C TYR A 22 -23.72 -7.02 2.06
N ARG A 23 -22.76 -6.10 1.96
CA ARG A 23 -21.68 -5.94 2.96
C ARG A 23 -22.22 -5.47 4.31
N VAL A 24 -23.13 -4.49 4.29
CA VAL A 24 -23.83 -3.98 5.47
C VAL A 24 -24.60 -5.11 6.15
N ARG A 25 -25.40 -5.84 5.37
CA ARG A 25 -26.17 -6.98 5.88
C ARG A 25 -25.24 -8.05 6.49
N ALA A 26 -24.14 -8.39 5.81
CA ALA A 26 -23.16 -9.35 6.31
C ALA A 26 -22.55 -8.96 7.67
N LEU A 27 -22.28 -7.67 7.93
CA LEU A 27 -21.81 -7.21 9.24
C LEU A 27 -22.90 -7.23 10.32
N ILE A 28 -24.14 -6.89 9.96
CA ILE A 28 -25.28 -6.92 10.90
C ILE A 28 -25.57 -8.36 11.33
N ASP A 29 -25.69 -9.27 10.36
CA ASP A 29 -26.00 -10.68 10.62
C ASP A 29 -24.89 -11.37 11.42
N ALA A 30 -23.64 -10.97 11.21
CA ALA A 30 -22.48 -11.54 11.88
C ALA A 30 -22.05 -10.79 13.17
N LYS A 31 -22.86 -9.89 13.74
CA LYS A 31 -22.49 -9.12 14.95
C LYS A 31 -21.89 -10.02 16.03
N LYS A 32 -22.56 -11.14 16.32
CA LYS A 32 -22.13 -12.09 17.33
C LYS A 32 -20.77 -12.71 17.00
N ASP A 33 -20.59 -13.22 15.78
CA ASP A 33 -19.34 -13.87 15.35
C ASP A 33 -18.15 -12.89 15.39
N ILE A 34 -18.40 -11.61 15.07
CA ILE A 34 -17.39 -10.54 15.12
C ILE A 34 -16.95 -10.26 16.57
N LEU A 35 -17.90 -10.11 17.48
CA LEU A 35 -17.61 -9.85 18.89
C LEU A 35 -16.97 -11.07 19.57
N ASP A 36 -17.45 -12.28 19.26
CA ASP A 36 -16.91 -13.54 19.78
C ASP A 36 -15.47 -13.79 19.30
N ALA A 37 -15.07 -13.24 18.14
CA ALA A 37 -13.69 -13.32 17.65
C ALA A 37 -12.69 -12.51 18.48
N GLY A 38 -13.16 -11.54 19.29
CA GLY A 38 -12.35 -10.77 20.24
C GLY A 38 -11.34 -9.80 19.60
N ILE A 39 -11.44 -9.54 18.29
CA ILE A 39 -10.60 -8.58 17.56
C ILE A 39 -11.12 -7.16 17.70
N TYR A 40 -12.45 -7.01 17.77
CA TYR A 40 -13.12 -5.71 17.88
C TYR A 40 -14.10 -5.73 19.06
N ASP A 41 -14.08 -4.65 19.83
CA ASP A 41 -15.11 -4.39 20.84
C ASP A 41 -16.41 -3.85 20.19
N GLU A 42 -17.46 -3.70 20.99
CA GLU A 42 -18.78 -3.26 20.49
C GLU A 42 -18.73 -1.86 19.86
N ALA A 43 -17.98 -0.93 20.46
CA ALA A 43 -17.85 0.43 19.93
C ALA A 43 -17.08 0.44 18.58
N GLN A 44 -16.06 -0.40 18.44
CA GLN A 44 -15.32 -0.56 17.19
C GLN A 44 -16.19 -1.21 16.11
N TYR A 45 -16.96 -2.25 16.46
CA TYR A 45 -17.93 -2.86 15.55
C TYR A 45 -18.94 -1.83 15.02
N GLU A 46 -19.54 -1.04 15.91
CA GLU A 46 -20.50 0.00 15.54
C GLU A 46 -19.86 1.06 14.65
N THR A 47 -18.64 1.49 14.97
CA THR A 47 -17.88 2.45 14.16
C THR A 47 -17.68 1.93 12.72
N ILE A 48 -17.28 0.66 12.57
CA ILE A 48 -17.07 0.03 11.26
C ILE A 48 -18.41 -0.05 10.50
N LEU A 49 -19.48 -0.49 11.18
CA LEU A 49 -20.81 -0.60 10.59
C LEU A 49 -21.33 0.74 10.08
N TYR A 50 -21.30 1.78 10.92
CA TYR A 50 -21.80 3.11 10.56
C TYR A 50 -20.98 3.77 9.45
N LYS A 51 -19.65 3.61 9.46
CA LYS A 51 -18.80 4.12 8.36
C LYS A 51 -19.11 3.45 7.03
N MET A 52 -19.35 2.14 7.04
CA MET A 52 -19.73 1.42 5.83
C MET A 52 -21.14 1.80 5.35
N LEU A 53 -22.08 2.05 6.26
CA LEU A 53 -23.40 2.59 5.94
C LEU A 53 -23.32 3.97 5.27
N ASP A 54 -22.52 4.88 5.84
CA ASP A 54 -22.30 6.23 5.31
C ASP A 54 -21.69 6.19 3.91
N GLU A 55 -20.66 5.35 3.69
CA GLU A 55 -20.01 5.19 2.39
C GLU A 55 -20.99 4.67 1.33
N GLU A 56 -21.76 3.62 1.64
CA GLU A 56 -22.74 3.06 0.71
C GLU A 56 -23.84 4.08 0.36
N LYS A 57 -24.33 4.83 1.36
CA LYS A 57 -25.29 5.92 1.15
C LYS A 57 -24.72 7.01 0.24
N LEU A 58 -23.47 7.44 0.46
CA LEU A 58 -22.82 8.45 -0.38
C LEU A 58 -22.60 7.94 -1.81
N LYS A 59 -22.17 6.68 -1.96
CA LYS A 59 -21.97 6.02 -3.26
C LYS A 59 -23.24 6.02 -4.11
N TYR A 60 -24.37 5.59 -3.54
CA TYR A 60 -25.66 5.58 -4.26
C TYR A 60 -26.22 6.98 -4.46
N SER A 61 -25.94 7.91 -3.55
CA SER A 61 -26.29 9.33 -3.72
C SER A 61 -25.56 9.93 -4.92
N LEU A 62 -24.26 9.62 -5.09
CA LEU A 62 -23.48 10.00 -6.28
C LEU A 62 -24.05 9.35 -7.54
N PHE A 63 -24.35 8.05 -7.51
CA PHE A 63 -24.96 7.37 -8.67
C PHE A 63 -26.27 8.02 -9.11
N ASN A 64 -27.18 8.30 -8.17
CA ASN A 64 -28.45 8.95 -8.46
C ASN A 64 -28.28 10.38 -8.95
N PHE A 65 -27.30 11.11 -8.39
CA PHE A 65 -26.94 12.44 -8.87
C PHE A 65 -26.49 12.41 -10.34
N LEU A 66 -25.57 11.50 -10.67
CA LEU A 66 -25.08 11.31 -12.05
C LEU A 66 -26.22 10.90 -13.00
N LYS A 67 -27.10 9.97 -12.58
CA LYS A 67 -28.23 9.49 -13.38
C LYS A 67 -29.22 10.60 -13.76
N ASN A 68 -29.40 11.59 -12.88
CA ASN A 68 -30.32 12.70 -13.08
C ASN A 68 -29.67 13.95 -13.69
N SER A 69 -28.35 13.93 -13.90
CA SER A 69 -27.61 15.05 -14.47
C SER A 69 -27.65 15.02 -16.00
N SER A 70 -27.81 16.19 -16.64
CA SER A 70 -27.84 16.30 -18.10
C SER A 70 -26.47 16.09 -18.76
N GLU A 71 -25.40 16.37 -18.00
CA GLU A 71 -24.01 16.09 -18.33
C GLU A 71 -23.36 15.44 -17.10
N SER A 72 -22.32 14.64 -17.29
CA SER A 72 -21.60 14.03 -16.16
C SER A 72 -20.10 14.16 -16.39
N ASN A 73 -19.57 15.29 -15.91
CA ASN A 73 -18.18 15.70 -16.05
C ASN A 73 -17.61 16.18 -14.70
N LEU A 74 -16.38 16.69 -14.68
CA LEU A 74 -15.73 17.16 -13.47
C LEU A 74 -16.47 18.32 -12.80
N LEU A 75 -17.14 19.19 -13.56
CA LEU A 75 -17.97 20.27 -13.02
C LEU A 75 -19.15 19.70 -12.21
N ASN A 76 -19.85 18.69 -12.75
CA ASN A 76 -20.93 18.03 -12.02
C ASN A 76 -20.43 17.34 -10.74
N LEU A 77 -19.24 16.71 -10.77
CA LEU A 77 -18.64 16.14 -9.57
C LEU A 77 -18.34 17.20 -8.51
N ASN A 78 -17.84 18.38 -8.91
CA ASN A 78 -17.63 19.50 -7.98
C ASN A 78 -18.95 20.01 -7.38
N GLN A 79 -20.02 20.09 -8.17
CA GLN A 79 -21.36 20.43 -7.65
C GLN A 79 -21.85 19.40 -6.63
N PHE A 80 -21.61 18.11 -6.87
CA PHE A 80 -21.92 17.07 -5.88
C PHE A 80 -21.11 17.27 -4.58
N CYS A 81 -19.83 17.62 -4.69
CA CYS A 81 -18.97 17.92 -3.55
C CYS A 81 -19.53 19.08 -2.71
N GLU A 82 -19.93 20.19 -3.36
CA GLU A 82 -20.53 21.35 -2.69
C GLU A 82 -21.84 20.97 -1.98
N ASN A 83 -22.73 20.24 -2.66
CA ASN A 83 -24.03 19.84 -2.12
C ASN A 83 -23.94 18.88 -0.94
N THR A 84 -22.89 18.06 -0.88
CA THR A 84 -22.70 17.03 0.16
C THR A 84 -21.62 17.39 1.18
N SER A 85 -20.91 18.51 0.97
CA SER A 85 -19.77 18.93 1.80
C SER A 85 -18.67 17.87 1.91
N ILE A 86 -18.40 17.14 0.82
CA ILE A 86 -17.29 16.17 0.75
C ILE A 86 -16.22 16.64 -0.21
N GLU A 87 -14.99 16.18 -0.02
CA GLU A 87 -13.85 16.56 -0.86
C GLU A 87 -13.86 15.82 -2.21
N LEU A 88 -13.35 16.45 -3.27
CA LEU A 88 -13.36 15.89 -4.62
C LEU A 88 -12.68 14.52 -4.71
N HIS A 89 -11.58 14.30 -4.00
CA HIS A 89 -10.92 13.00 -4.01
C HIS A 89 -11.80 11.89 -3.41
N THR A 90 -12.68 12.21 -2.46
CA THR A 90 -13.67 11.25 -1.92
C THR A 90 -14.71 10.95 -2.98
N THR A 91 -15.24 11.97 -3.66
CA THR A 91 -16.17 11.80 -4.79
C THR A 91 -15.57 10.95 -5.91
N LEU A 92 -14.30 11.17 -6.26
CA LEU A 92 -13.58 10.37 -7.26
C LEU A 92 -13.36 8.92 -6.79
N SER A 93 -13.10 8.71 -5.49
CA SER A 93 -13.02 7.37 -4.91
C SER A 93 -14.34 6.60 -5.04
N LEU A 94 -15.47 7.28 -4.76
CA LEU A 94 -16.81 6.72 -4.95
C LEU A 94 -17.11 6.46 -6.43
N LEU A 95 -16.72 7.36 -7.34
CA LEU A 95 -16.85 7.17 -8.77
C LEU A 95 -16.12 5.90 -9.24
N GLU A 96 -14.92 5.66 -8.69
CA GLU A 96 -14.14 4.46 -8.99
C GLU A 96 -14.79 3.17 -8.43
N LEU A 97 -15.54 3.25 -7.32
CA LEU A 97 -16.38 2.14 -6.87
C LEU A 97 -17.53 1.87 -7.84
N LEU A 98 -18.25 2.91 -8.26
CA LEU A 98 -19.31 2.78 -9.24
C LEU A 98 -18.79 2.16 -10.54
N ARG A 99 -17.61 2.58 -11.00
CA ARG A 99 -16.96 2.01 -12.18
C ARG A 99 -16.59 0.54 -11.98
N ASN A 100 -16.00 0.19 -10.84
CA ASN A 100 -15.67 -1.20 -10.51
C ASN A 100 -16.91 -2.10 -10.44
N GLU A 101 -18.05 -1.55 -10.01
CA GLU A 101 -19.36 -2.22 -9.97
C GLU A 101 -20.09 -2.20 -11.31
N LYS A 102 -19.47 -1.65 -12.37
CA LYS A 102 -20.06 -1.48 -13.71
C LYS A 102 -21.35 -0.67 -13.71
N LEU A 103 -21.50 0.24 -12.74
CA LEU A 103 -22.60 1.19 -12.66
C LEU A 103 -22.38 2.41 -13.56
N VAL A 104 -21.12 2.77 -13.77
CA VAL A 104 -20.74 3.84 -14.67
C VAL A 104 -19.57 3.42 -15.55
N ASN A 105 -19.47 4.02 -16.72
CA ASN A 105 -18.23 4.07 -17.49
C ASN A 105 -17.63 5.46 -17.32
N VAL A 106 -16.32 5.54 -17.18
CA VAL A 106 -15.60 6.80 -17.06
C VAL A 106 -14.54 6.83 -18.15
N GLU A 107 -14.67 7.80 -19.05
CA GLU A 107 -13.68 8.12 -20.07
C GLU A 107 -12.98 9.42 -19.68
N GLU A 108 -11.67 9.49 -19.93
CA GLU A 108 -10.88 10.66 -19.58
C GLU A 108 -10.54 11.44 -20.84
N LEU A 109 -10.62 12.75 -20.72
CA LEU A 109 -10.36 13.68 -21.80
C LEU A 109 -9.04 14.37 -21.52
N TYR A 110 -8.13 14.32 -22.51
CA TYR A 110 -6.81 14.92 -22.42
C TYR A 110 -6.58 15.88 -23.58
N ASP A 111 -5.96 17.01 -23.30
CA ASP A 111 -5.37 17.88 -24.32
C ASP A 111 -3.94 17.42 -24.61
N LYS A 112 -3.58 17.39 -25.89
CA LYS A 112 -2.27 16.94 -26.36
C LYS A 112 -1.39 18.14 -26.66
N ILE A 113 -0.32 18.31 -25.90
CA ILE A 113 0.72 19.30 -26.17
C ILE A 113 1.83 18.62 -26.95
N HIS A 114 1.93 18.96 -28.23
CA HIS A 114 3.00 18.46 -29.08
C HIS A 114 4.36 18.96 -28.57
N GLY A 115 5.27 18.01 -28.39
CA GLY A 115 6.66 18.27 -28.01
C GLY A 115 7.47 18.84 -29.17
N ASP A 116 8.69 19.31 -28.85
CA ASP A 116 9.71 19.73 -29.82
C ASP A 116 10.98 18.87 -29.67
N GLU A 117 12.05 19.21 -30.39
CA GLU A 117 13.31 18.45 -30.37
C GLU A 117 13.94 18.33 -28.96
N ASN A 118 13.55 19.19 -28.01
CA ASN A 118 14.08 19.20 -26.65
C ASN A 118 13.05 18.83 -25.58
N ASN A 119 11.75 18.88 -25.90
CA ASN A 119 10.66 18.64 -24.96
C ASN A 119 9.77 17.48 -25.42
N PRO A 120 9.57 16.43 -24.60
CA PRO A 120 8.67 15.35 -24.96
C PRO A 120 7.22 15.81 -25.05
N GLU A 121 6.45 15.13 -25.90
CA GLU A 121 5.01 15.31 -26.02
C GLU A 121 4.32 15.05 -24.68
N MET A 122 3.43 15.95 -24.28
CA MET A 122 2.77 15.93 -22.97
C MET A 122 1.26 15.81 -23.14
N LEU A 123 0.63 14.99 -22.31
CA LEU A 123 -0.83 14.92 -22.17
C LEU A 123 -1.22 15.69 -20.91
N ILE A 124 -2.15 16.64 -21.04
CA ILE A 124 -2.73 17.36 -19.92
C ILE A 124 -4.15 16.88 -19.74
N PHE A 125 -4.46 16.37 -18.55
CA PHE A 125 -5.83 16.01 -18.20
C PHE A 125 -6.73 17.24 -18.26
N LYS A 126 -7.89 17.10 -18.90
CA LYS A 126 -8.85 18.17 -19.09
C LYS A 126 -10.13 17.93 -18.30
N ASP A 127 -10.75 16.77 -18.48
CA ASP A 127 -12.06 16.47 -17.93
C ASP A 127 -12.36 14.95 -17.91
N LEU A 128 -13.49 14.57 -17.34
CA LEU A 128 -14.07 13.23 -17.39
C LEU A 128 -15.37 13.26 -18.21
N SER A 129 -15.61 12.22 -18.98
CA SER A 129 -16.92 11.89 -19.53
C SER A 129 -17.44 10.64 -18.81
N ILE A 130 -18.53 10.80 -18.08
CA ILE A 130 -19.12 9.71 -17.29
C ILE A 130 -20.42 9.30 -17.94
N THR A 131 -20.58 8.01 -18.23
CA THR A 131 -21.83 7.44 -18.72
C THR A 131 -22.41 6.54 -17.63
N VAL A 132 -23.65 6.81 -17.21
CA VAL A 132 -24.37 5.97 -16.27
C VAL A 132 -24.99 4.79 -17.02
N ASN A 133 -24.70 3.57 -16.58
CA ASN A 133 -25.25 2.37 -17.18
C ASN A 133 -26.71 2.19 -16.75
N ASP A 134 -27.58 1.77 -17.66
CA ASP A 134 -28.99 1.48 -17.36
C ASP A 134 -29.12 0.14 -16.61
N VAL A 135 -28.87 0.20 -15.31
CA VAL A 135 -28.89 -0.95 -14.41
C VAL A 135 -29.91 -0.72 -13.30
N ASP A 136 -30.73 -1.73 -13.04
CA ASP A 136 -31.63 -1.75 -11.88
C ASP A 136 -30.83 -2.05 -10.60
N ILE A 137 -30.56 -1.02 -9.81
CA ILE A 137 -29.77 -1.14 -8.57
C ILE A 137 -30.45 -2.07 -7.57
N SER A 138 -31.78 -2.15 -7.56
CA SER A 138 -32.52 -3.02 -6.63
C SER A 138 -32.31 -4.51 -6.88
N ARG A 139 -31.60 -4.85 -7.96
CA ARG A 139 -31.19 -6.21 -8.32
C ARG A 139 -29.69 -6.43 -8.23
N LEU A 140 -28.92 -5.40 -7.89
CA LEU A 140 -27.47 -5.46 -7.77
C LEU A 140 -27.07 -6.02 -6.40
N LYS A 141 -27.00 -7.35 -6.34
CA LYS A 141 -26.31 -8.02 -5.24
C LYS A 141 -24.81 -8.02 -5.53
N THR A 142 -24.14 -6.88 -5.33
CA THR A 142 -22.69 -6.78 -5.49
C THR A 142 -22.01 -7.66 -4.45
N ILE A 143 -21.69 -8.89 -4.83
CA ILE A 143 -20.86 -9.80 -4.04
C ILE A 143 -19.42 -9.52 -4.42
N TYR A 144 -18.68 -8.85 -3.53
CA TYR A 144 -17.24 -8.69 -3.72
C TYR A 144 -16.55 -10.03 -3.58
N GLU A 145 -15.66 -10.32 -4.53
CA GLU A 145 -14.91 -11.56 -4.52
C GLU A 145 -14.05 -11.64 -3.24
N PRO A 146 -14.08 -12.75 -2.50
CA PRO A 146 -13.19 -12.92 -1.37
C PRO A 146 -11.74 -12.95 -1.87
N VAL A 147 -10.79 -12.43 -1.08
CA VAL A 147 -9.35 -12.44 -1.43
C VAL A 147 -8.78 -13.84 -1.69
N LYS A 148 -9.54 -14.91 -1.39
CA LYS A 148 -9.26 -16.27 -1.85
C LYS A 148 -8.95 -16.32 -3.35
N VAL A 149 -9.69 -15.59 -4.20
CA VAL A 149 -9.43 -15.58 -5.65
C VAL A 149 -8.06 -15.00 -6.00
N VAL A 150 -7.55 -14.07 -5.19
CA VAL A 150 -6.20 -13.50 -5.33
C VAL A 150 -5.14 -14.50 -4.86
N PHE A 151 -5.45 -15.30 -3.84
CA PHE A 151 -4.57 -16.35 -3.32
C PHE A 151 -4.44 -17.50 -4.32
N ASP A 152 -5.57 -18.02 -4.80
CA ASP A 152 -5.63 -19.13 -5.77
C ASP A 152 -4.94 -18.76 -7.09
N SER A 153 -5.05 -17.49 -7.51
CA SER A 153 -4.41 -16.99 -8.73
C SER A 153 -2.94 -16.59 -8.55
N LYS A 154 -2.34 -16.86 -7.38
CA LYS A 154 -0.95 -16.52 -7.03
C LYS A 154 -0.60 -15.03 -7.22
N ASN A 155 -1.58 -14.15 -7.09
CA ASN A 155 -1.39 -12.70 -7.20
C ASN A 155 -1.21 -12.02 -5.84
N CYS A 156 -1.30 -12.78 -4.75
CA CYS A 156 -1.17 -12.25 -3.39
C CYS A 156 0.22 -11.63 -3.19
N SER A 157 0.27 -10.36 -2.77
CA SER A 157 1.53 -9.68 -2.44
C SER A 157 2.10 -10.05 -1.08
N GLY A 158 1.32 -10.77 -0.25
CA GLY A 158 1.69 -11.10 1.12
C GLY A 158 1.89 -9.89 2.03
N CYS A 159 1.17 -8.77 1.79
CA CYS A 159 1.33 -7.55 2.60
C CYS A 159 0.78 -7.67 4.03
N GLY A 160 -0.21 -8.54 4.26
CA GLY A 160 -0.81 -8.82 5.57
C GLY A 160 -2.09 -8.05 5.89
N LEU A 161 -2.44 -7.01 5.13
CA LEU A 161 -3.51 -6.08 5.56
C LEU A 161 -4.88 -6.75 5.68
N CYS A 162 -5.23 -7.67 4.78
CA CYS A 162 -6.51 -8.38 4.85
C CYS A 162 -6.65 -9.22 6.13
N ALA A 163 -5.56 -9.78 6.66
CA ALA A 163 -5.56 -10.47 7.96
C ALA A 163 -5.64 -9.46 9.12
N GLY A 164 -4.94 -8.33 9.01
CA GLY A 164 -4.95 -7.26 10.01
C GLY A 164 -6.26 -6.50 10.18
N ILE A 165 -7.24 -6.70 9.29
CA ILE A 165 -8.57 -6.06 9.36
C ILE A 165 -9.73 -7.05 9.41
N CYS A 166 -9.46 -8.35 9.44
CA CYS A 166 -10.51 -9.36 9.39
C CYS A 166 -11.28 -9.41 10.73
N PRO A 167 -12.59 -9.08 10.76
CA PRO A 167 -13.33 -9.00 12.02
C PRO A 167 -13.63 -10.35 12.66
N VAL A 168 -13.51 -11.42 11.90
CA VAL A 168 -13.71 -12.82 12.36
C VAL A 168 -12.41 -13.63 12.33
N ASN A 169 -11.27 -12.95 12.16
CA ASN A 169 -9.92 -13.54 12.18
C ASN A 169 -9.77 -14.83 11.34
N CYS A 170 -10.35 -14.86 10.14
CA CYS A 170 -10.38 -16.05 9.28
C CYS A 170 -9.24 -16.11 8.24
N LEU A 171 -8.32 -15.14 8.25
CA LEU A 171 -7.27 -15.00 7.25
C LEU A 171 -5.89 -15.16 7.87
N GLN A 172 -5.03 -15.95 7.21
CA GLN A 172 -3.63 -16.11 7.59
C GLN A 172 -2.73 -15.81 6.39
N ILE A 173 -1.69 -14.98 6.60
CA ILE A 173 -0.66 -14.71 5.60
C ILE A 173 0.67 -15.24 6.12
N TYR A 174 1.32 -16.10 5.33
CA TYR A 174 2.58 -16.71 5.73
C TYR A 174 3.50 -16.90 4.52
N ASN A 175 4.72 -16.39 4.62
CA ASN A 175 5.75 -16.49 3.57
C ASN A 175 5.22 -16.09 2.18
N GLY A 176 4.35 -15.08 2.13
CA GLY A 176 3.74 -14.60 0.90
C GLY A 176 2.44 -15.23 0.47
N PHE A 177 2.03 -16.33 1.09
CA PHE A 177 0.84 -17.08 0.75
C PHE A 177 -0.30 -16.77 1.72
N GLY A 178 -1.50 -16.58 1.17
CA GLY A 178 -2.70 -16.38 1.97
C GLY A 178 -3.53 -17.67 2.06
N LYS A 179 -4.11 -17.91 3.23
CA LYS A 179 -5.13 -18.95 3.44
C LYS A 179 -6.35 -18.31 4.11
N ILE A 180 -7.53 -18.78 3.71
CA ILE A 180 -8.80 -18.41 4.31
C ILE A 180 -9.42 -19.64 4.99
N ASP A 181 -9.98 -19.43 6.17
CA ASP A 181 -10.91 -20.34 6.83
C ASP A 181 -12.32 -19.98 6.33
N GLU A 182 -12.86 -20.80 5.42
CA GLU A 182 -14.13 -20.51 4.76
C GLU A 182 -15.32 -20.66 5.71
N ASP A 183 -15.22 -21.51 6.72
CA ASP A 183 -16.29 -21.76 7.69
C ASP A 183 -16.48 -20.55 8.62
N LYS A 184 -15.40 -19.81 8.89
CA LYS A 184 -15.45 -18.55 9.65
C LYS A 184 -15.74 -17.33 8.78
N CYS A 185 -15.60 -17.42 7.46
CA CYS A 185 -15.69 -16.26 6.58
C CYS A 185 -17.14 -15.78 6.43
N ILE A 186 -17.43 -14.59 6.97
CA ILE A 186 -18.75 -13.94 6.88
C ILE A 186 -18.99 -13.21 5.56
N ARG A 187 -18.06 -13.31 4.60
CA ARG A 187 -18.14 -12.69 3.25
C ARG A 187 -18.41 -11.18 3.24
N CYS A 188 -17.96 -10.45 4.27
CA CYS A 188 -18.17 -8.99 4.40
C CYS A 188 -17.46 -8.11 3.35
N GLY A 189 -16.56 -8.67 2.54
CA GLY A 189 -15.86 -7.94 1.47
C GLY A 189 -14.75 -6.99 1.92
N LEU A 190 -14.57 -6.70 3.21
CA LEU A 190 -13.57 -5.72 3.71
C LEU A 190 -12.15 -6.01 3.19
N CYS A 191 -11.78 -7.29 3.12
CA CYS A 191 -10.49 -7.73 2.57
C CYS A 191 -10.27 -7.34 1.09
N TYR A 192 -11.33 -7.26 0.28
CA TYR A 192 -11.28 -6.85 -1.12
C TYR A 192 -10.88 -5.36 -1.26
N PHE A 193 -11.46 -4.49 -0.43
CA PHE A 193 -11.23 -3.05 -0.47
C PHE A 193 -9.82 -2.65 -0.03
N VAL A 194 -9.18 -3.45 0.81
CA VAL A 194 -7.80 -3.19 1.25
C VAL A 194 -6.73 -3.86 0.38
N CYS A 195 -7.11 -4.88 -0.38
CA CYS A 195 -6.12 -5.66 -1.13
C CYS A 195 -5.59 -4.84 -2.32
N PRO A 196 -4.27 -4.60 -2.44
CA PRO A 196 -3.69 -3.86 -3.57
C PRO A 196 -3.58 -4.71 -4.86
N ARG A 197 -4.21 -5.88 -4.87
CA ARG A 197 -4.19 -6.87 -5.98
C ARG A 197 -5.60 -7.23 -6.45
N THR A 198 -6.61 -6.54 -5.95
CA THR A 198 -7.95 -6.51 -6.54
C THR A 198 -8.03 -5.33 -7.51
N TYR A 199 -9.03 -4.47 -7.40
CA TYR A 199 -9.05 -3.18 -8.07
C TYR A 199 -8.23 -2.14 -7.30
N LEU A 200 -7.28 -1.46 -7.93
CA LEU A 200 -6.44 -0.43 -7.33
C LEU A 200 -6.56 0.85 -8.18
N PRO A 201 -7.21 1.91 -7.69
CA PRO A 201 -7.41 3.13 -8.48
C PRO A 201 -6.13 3.98 -8.47
N VAL A 202 -5.16 3.64 -9.31
CA VAL A 202 -3.79 4.22 -9.26
C VAL A 202 -3.79 5.75 -9.36
N ARG A 203 -4.71 6.32 -10.13
CA ARG A 203 -4.84 7.79 -10.28
C ARG A 203 -5.31 8.44 -9.00
N VAL A 204 -6.39 7.92 -8.40
CA VAL A 204 -6.93 8.41 -7.13
C VAL A 204 -5.91 8.27 -6.00
N LEU A 205 -5.09 7.22 -6.00
CA LEU A 205 -3.99 7.09 -5.04
C LEU A 205 -3.05 8.30 -5.09
N ASN A 206 -2.64 8.73 -6.29
CA ASN A 206 -1.73 9.86 -6.41
C ASN A 206 -2.39 11.18 -5.98
N MET A 207 -3.67 11.37 -6.27
CA MET A 207 -4.44 12.55 -5.85
C MET A 207 -4.57 12.65 -4.32
N VAL A 208 -4.93 11.53 -3.68
CA VAL A 208 -5.02 11.45 -2.22
C VAL A 208 -3.65 11.68 -1.56
N LEU A 209 -2.58 11.22 -2.21
CA LEU A 209 -1.23 11.44 -1.72
C LEU A 209 -0.81 12.92 -1.80
N ASP A 210 -1.08 13.57 -2.93
CA ASP A 210 -0.78 14.98 -3.18
C ASP A 210 -1.77 15.94 -2.47
N GLN A 211 -2.84 15.41 -1.85
CA GLN A 211 -3.99 16.20 -1.39
C GLN A 211 -4.48 17.17 -2.48
N SER A 212 -4.42 16.70 -3.73
CA SER A 212 -4.67 17.50 -4.91
C SER A 212 -5.91 16.99 -5.64
N SER A 213 -6.64 17.94 -6.20
CA SER A 213 -7.76 17.70 -7.11
C SER A 213 -7.31 17.56 -8.57
N GLU A 214 -6.02 17.76 -8.86
CA GLU A 214 -5.46 17.67 -10.20
C GLU A 214 -5.08 16.23 -10.55
N VAL A 215 -5.60 15.72 -11.66
CA VAL A 215 -5.15 14.45 -12.23
C VAL A 215 -3.83 14.69 -12.96
N LYS A 216 -2.73 14.34 -12.29
CA LYS A 216 -1.37 14.41 -12.85
C LYS A 216 -0.89 13.02 -13.23
N GLU A 217 -0.29 12.92 -14.41
CA GLU A 217 0.51 11.76 -14.76
C GLU A 217 1.93 11.95 -14.23
N TYR A 218 2.33 11.04 -13.35
CA TYR A 218 3.68 10.99 -12.84
C TYR A 218 4.47 9.95 -13.64
N GLU A 219 5.74 10.26 -13.91
CA GLU A 219 6.58 9.40 -14.74
C GLU A 219 6.91 8.04 -14.05
N LYS A 220 8.12 7.53 -14.29
CA LYS A 220 8.55 6.18 -13.92
C LYS A 220 8.69 5.97 -12.40
N ILE A 221 8.75 7.03 -11.60
CA ILE A 221 9.05 6.97 -10.15
C ILE A 221 7.91 7.50 -9.24
N GLY A 222 6.74 7.78 -9.83
CA GLY A 222 5.57 8.36 -9.15
C GLY A 222 5.78 9.80 -8.70
N TYR A 223 4.76 10.37 -8.05
CA TYR A 223 4.80 11.74 -7.53
C TYR A 223 5.81 11.90 -6.40
N PHE A 224 6.60 12.98 -6.44
CA PHE A 224 7.40 13.44 -5.32
C PHE A 224 7.55 14.97 -5.40
N ILE A 225 7.69 15.59 -4.24
CA ILE A 225 7.93 17.02 -4.05
C ILE A 225 9.42 17.32 -4.25
N GLU A 226 10.27 16.55 -3.57
CA GLU A 226 11.72 16.76 -3.52
C GLU A 226 12.45 15.42 -3.46
N ALA A 227 13.70 15.39 -3.92
CA ALA A 227 14.52 14.19 -3.92
C ALA A 227 15.96 14.48 -3.45
N TYR A 228 16.48 13.59 -2.61
CA TYR A 228 17.78 13.75 -1.96
C TYR A 228 18.58 12.45 -1.98
N SER A 229 19.89 12.56 -1.77
CA SER A 229 20.74 11.48 -1.29
C SER A 229 21.08 11.76 0.17
N ALA A 230 20.78 10.84 1.08
CA ALA A 230 21.05 11.02 2.51
C ALA A 230 21.59 9.78 3.22
N ARG A 231 22.27 10.02 4.34
CA ARG A 231 22.69 8.97 5.28
C ARG A 231 22.55 9.42 6.73
N SER A 232 22.38 8.45 7.63
CA SER A 232 22.27 8.66 9.06
C SER A 232 23.58 9.12 9.67
N LYS A 233 23.48 10.06 10.61
CA LYS A 233 24.54 10.42 11.56
C LYS A 233 24.34 9.77 12.93
N VAL A 234 23.25 9.04 13.13
CA VAL A 234 22.99 8.30 14.38
C VAL A 234 23.88 7.06 14.38
N LYS A 235 24.89 7.05 15.25
CA LYS A 235 25.99 6.07 15.26
C LYS A 235 25.49 4.62 15.28
N GLU A 236 24.59 4.29 16.18
CA GLU A 236 24.06 2.93 16.35
C GLU A 236 23.31 2.44 15.10
N ILE A 237 22.71 3.36 14.33
CA ILE A 237 22.01 3.05 13.07
C ILE A 237 23.01 2.93 11.93
N SER A 238 23.96 3.86 11.80
CA SER A 238 24.92 3.87 10.70
C SER A 238 25.84 2.64 10.70
N GLU A 239 26.09 2.03 11.87
CA GLU A 239 26.90 0.82 12.02
C GLU A 239 26.21 -0.47 11.50
N ILE A 240 24.87 -0.52 11.49
CA ILE A 240 24.11 -1.75 11.20
C ILE A 240 23.19 -1.65 9.97
N CYS A 241 22.97 -0.45 9.44
CA CYS A 241 22.00 -0.25 8.37
C CYS A 241 22.42 -0.92 7.05
N GLN A 242 21.44 -1.20 6.19
CA GLN A 242 21.69 -1.78 4.87
C GLN A 242 22.51 -0.83 3.98
N ASP A 243 22.07 0.43 3.95
CA ASP A 243 22.56 1.49 3.05
C ASP A 243 22.86 2.77 3.84
N GLY A 244 21.99 3.79 3.77
CA GLY A 244 22.13 5.06 4.48
C GLY A 244 21.34 5.14 5.80
N GLY A 245 20.53 4.14 6.14
CA GLY A 245 19.83 4.08 7.44
C GLY A 245 18.72 5.12 7.63
N ILE A 246 18.17 5.69 6.55
CA ILE A 246 17.18 6.77 6.64
C ILE A 246 15.86 6.31 7.24
N SER A 247 15.32 5.15 6.85
CA SER A 247 14.07 4.63 7.42
C SER A 247 14.15 4.42 8.93
N SER A 248 15.24 3.84 9.41
CA SER A 248 15.53 3.69 10.85
C SER A 248 15.69 5.04 11.54
N THR A 249 16.33 6.02 10.89
CA THR A 249 16.53 7.36 11.45
C THR A 249 15.22 8.14 11.57
N CYS A 250 14.31 7.99 10.59
CA CYS A 250 12.95 8.51 10.69
C CYS A 250 12.24 7.97 11.93
N LEU A 251 12.21 6.65 12.12
CA LEU A 251 11.59 6.05 13.31
C LEU A 251 12.25 6.51 14.60
N HIS A 252 13.58 6.57 14.63
CA HIS A 252 14.34 7.00 15.79
C HIS A 252 13.94 8.42 16.22
N TYR A 253 13.83 9.35 15.26
CA TYR A 253 13.36 10.70 15.52
C TYR A 253 11.90 10.74 15.99
N LEU A 254 11.01 9.99 15.32
CA LEU A 254 9.58 9.97 15.67
C LEU A 254 9.36 9.45 17.09
N PHE A 255 10.07 8.41 17.52
CA PHE A 255 10.05 7.95 18.91
C PHE A 255 10.70 8.96 19.87
N ASP A 256 11.84 9.57 19.51
CA ASP A 256 12.52 10.60 20.32
C ASP A 256 11.58 11.77 20.67
N LYS A 257 10.85 12.24 19.67
CA LYS A 257 9.91 13.36 19.79
C LYS A 257 8.52 12.94 20.22
N LYS A 258 8.29 11.66 20.51
CA LYS A 258 6.97 11.11 20.88
C LYS A 258 5.88 11.48 19.87
N LYS A 259 6.24 11.50 18.58
CA LYS A 259 5.29 11.73 17.47
C LYS A 259 4.52 10.46 17.10
N ILE A 260 5.08 9.31 17.46
CA ILE A 260 4.44 8.00 17.35
C ILE A 260 4.60 7.25 18.67
N ASP A 261 3.66 6.35 18.94
CA ASP A 261 3.69 5.43 20.06
C ASP A 261 4.22 4.05 19.63
N LEU A 262 3.96 3.67 18.38
CA LEU A 262 4.27 2.36 17.84
C LEU A 262 4.75 2.46 16.39
N ALA A 263 5.53 1.48 15.94
CA ALA A 263 5.84 1.30 14.53
C ALA A 263 5.73 -0.15 14.08
N LEU A 264 5.30 -0.38 12.84
CA LEU A 264 5.33 -1.70 12.22
C LEU A 264 6.61 -1.84 11.39
N GLY A 265 7.31 -2.96 11.56
CA GLY A 265 8.52 -3.28 10.82
C GLY A 265 8.73 -4.78 10.65
N ALA A 266 9.96 -5.15 10.26
CA ALA A 266 10.37 -6.53 10.04
C ALA A 266 11.66 -6.81 10.81
N LYS A 267 11.61 -7.75 11.75
CA LYS A 267 12.82 -8.24 12.43
C LYS A 267 13.19 -9.63 11.93
N MET A 268 14.39 -10.07 12.27
CA MET A 268 14.75 -11.47 12.08
C MET A 268 13.95 -12.35 13.06
N SER A 269 13.38 -13.44 12.57
CA SER A 269 12.82 -14.49 13.43
C SER A 269 13.93 -15.35 14.04
N ASN A 270 13.56 -16.35 14.84
CA ASN A 270 14.50 -17.37 15.33
C ASN A 270 15.12 -18.22 14.20
N THR A 271 14.51 -18.22 13.02
CA THR A 271 15.09 -18.80 11.81
C THR A 271 15.88 -17.72 11.06
N LEU A 272 17.20 -17.92 10.89
CA LEU A 272 18.07 -16.93 10.25
C LEU A 272 17.62 -16.61 8.81
N TRP A 273 17.71 -15.33 8.48
CA TRP A 273 17.27 -14.69 7.22
C TRP A 273 15.79 -14.81 6.90
N ARG A 274 15.00 -15.32 7.84
CA ARG A 274 13.55 -15.32 7.75
C ARG A 274 12.97 -14.19 8.59
N PRO A 275 12.31 -13.20 7.97
CA PRO A 275 11.72 -12.11 8.71
C PRO A 275 10.41 -12.53 9.39
N GLU A 276 10.08 -11.82 10.46
CA GLU A 276 8.74 -11.82 11.05
C GLU A 276 8.27 -10.37 11.34
N PRO A 277 6.95 -10.11 11.31
CA PRO A 277 6.41 -8.81 11.69
C PRO A 277 6.71 -8.49 13.16
N ILE A 278 7.01 -7.23 13.44
CA ILE A 278 7.16 -6.72 14.80
C ILE A 278 6.42 -5.39 14.94
N LEU A 279 5.83 -5.22 16.12
CA LEU A 279 5.35 -3.94 16.63
C LEU A 279 6.45 -3.33 17.52
N LEU A 280 7.19 -2.37 16.98
CA LEU A 280 8.23 -1.63 17.69
C LEU A 280 7.57 -0.66 18.67
N LYS A 281 8.08 -0.60 19.89
CA LYS A 281 7.57 0.25 20.98
C LYS A 281 8.54 1.37 21.36
N ASN A 282 9.78 1.30 20.90
CA ASN A 282 10.84 2.23 21.27
C ASN A 282 11.98 2.25 20.23
N LYS A 283 13.05 2.99 20.54
CA LYS A 283 14.21 3.17 19.67
C LYS A 283 15.10 1.92 19.62
N GLU A 284 15.20 1.20 20.73
CA GLU A 284 16.02 0.01 20.86
C GLU A 284 15.51 -1.10 19.93
N ASP A 285 14.19 -1.23 19.80
CA ASP A 285 13.55 -2.16 18.87
C ASP A 285 13.98 -1.92 17.41
N ILE A 286 14.29 -0.67 17.03
CA ILE A 286 14.70 -0.32 15.66
C ILE A 286 15.94 -1.09 15.25
N LEU A 287 16.91 -1.25 16.16
CA LEU A 287 18.18 -1.91 15.87
C LEU A 287 17.97 -3.39 15.52
N THR A 288 16.93 -4.02 16.06
CA THR A 288 16.57 -5.42 15.76
C THR A 288 15.98 -5.62 14.36
N THR A 289 15.54 -4.52 13.73
CA THR A 289 14.89 -4.54 12.41
C THR A 289 15.83 -4.20 11.25
N ALA A 290 16.98 -3.60 11.54
CA ALA A 290 17.92 -3.12 10.55
C ALA A 290 18.43 -4.22 9.60
N GLY A 291 18.85 -3.80 8.40
CA GLY A 291 19.31 -4.71 7.33
C GLY A 291 18.16 -5.33 6.55
N THR A 292 18.32 -5.45 5.24
CA THR A 292 17.29 -5.98 4.35
C THR A 292 17.20 -7.50 4.46
N LYS A 293 15.99 -8.03 4.64
CA LYS A 293 15.70 -9.46 4.47
C LYS A 293 14.92 -9.59 3.16
N TYR A 294 15.49 -10.23 2.14
CA TYR A 294 14.88 -10.33 0.80
C TYR A 294 13.69 -11.32 0.72
N VAL A 295 13.16 -11.73 1.87
CA VAL A 295 12.03 -12.66 2.00
C VAL A 295 10.79 -11.86 2.39
N ASN A 296 9.62 -12.28 1.94
CA ASN A 296 8.38 -11.60 2.27
C ASN A 296 8.11 -11.56 3.79
N ASN A 297 7.61 -10.40 4.23
CA ASN A 297 7.12 -10.21 5.59
C ASN A 297 5.72 -9.53 5.58
N PRO A 298 4.68 -10.14 6.17
CA PRO A 298 3.34 -9.58 6.16
C PRO A 298 3.13 -8.55 7.28
N ASN A 299 3.88 -7.44 7.29
CA ASN A 299 3.89 -6.43 8.37
C ASN A 299 2.48 -6.02 8.81
N LEU A 300 1.58 -5.79 7.85
CA LEU A 300 0.25 -5.22 8.10
C LEU A 300 -0.71 -6.19 8.79
N GLN A 301 -0.34 -7.46 8.97
CA GLN A 301 -1.16 -8.40 9.73
C GLN A 301 -1.27 -8.03 11.21
N LEU A 302 -0.31 -7.27 11.73
CA LEU A 302 -0.32 -6.79 13.12
C LEU A 302 -1.33 -5.65 13.36
N LEU A 303 -2.09 -5.22 12.35
CA LEU A 303 -3.09 -4.16 12.50
C LEU A 303 -4.36 -4.58 13.27
N ASN A 304 -4.45 -5.86 13.65
CA ASN A 304 -5.52 -6.42 14.48
C ASN A 304 -5.14 -6.55 15.97
N GLN A 305 -3.97 -6.03 16.37
CA GLN A 305 -3.51 -6.12 17.76
C GLN A 305 -4.19 -5.06 18.63
N ASN A 306 -4.62 -5.45 19.83
CA ASN A 306 -5.32 -4.57 20.77
C ASN A 306 -4.46 -3.38 21.23
N GLU A 307 -3.14 -3.53 21.25
CA GLU A 307 -2.19 -2.48 21.57
C GLU A 307 -2.26 -1.27 20.63
N LEU A 308 -2.91 -1.39 19.47
CA LEU A 308 -3.03 -0.30 18.50
C LEU A 308 -4.13 0.70 18.83
N LYS A 309 -5.00 0.40 19.80
CA LYS A 309 -6.12 1.28 20.17
C LYS A 309 -5.59 2.64 20.64
N ASP A 310 -6.10 3.71 20.05
CA ASP A 310 -5.75 5.11 20.36
C ASP A 310 -4.25 5.45 20.31
N THR A 311 -3.49 4.78 19.44
CA THR A 311 -2.05 5.02 19.24
C THR A 311 -1.74 5.74 17.95
N LYS A 312 -0.62 6.48 17.91
CA LYS A 312 -0.04 7.01 16.66
C LYS A 312 0.98 6.04 16.10
N ILE A 313 0.77 5.60 14.87
CA ILE A 313 1.52 4.50 14.27
C ILE A 313 2.36 4.99 13.09
N ALA A 314 3.62 4.57 13.04
CA ALA A 314 4.40 4.57 11.79
C ALA A 314 4.44 3.18 11.15
N VAL A 315 4.53 3.10 9.83
CA VAL A 315 4.75 1.84 9.12
C VAL A 315 5.96 1.97 8.22
N VAL A 316 6.93 1.07 8.40
CA VAL A 316 8.01 0.85 7.42
C VAL A 316 7.63 -0.35 6.56
N GLY A 317 7.63 -0.18 5.24
CA GLY A 317 7.20 -1.24 4.35
C GLY A 317 7.50 -1.04 2.88
N VAL A 318 7.34 -2.10 2.11
CA VAL A 318 7.56 -2.15 0.66
C VAL A 318 6.35 -1.58 -0.12
N PRO A 319 6.43 -1.36 -1.45
CA PRO A 319 5.40 -0.67 -2.21
C PRO A 319 4.00 -1.28 -2.08
N CYS A 320 3.88 -2.61 -2.11
CA CYS A 320 2.58 -3.27 -1.99
C CYS A 320 1.92 -3.05 -0.61
N GLN A 321 2.70 -2.85 0.46
CA GLN A 321 2.16 -2.49 1.78
C GLN A 321 1.70 -1.03 1.79
N MET A 322 2.48 -0.11 1.20
CA MET A 322 2.09 1.30 1.06
C MET A 322 0.82 1.47 0.23
N GLN A 323 0.72 0.74 -0.89
CA GLN A 323 -0.48 0.70 -1.73
C GLN A 323 -1.70 0.21 -0.93
N ALA A 324 -1.56 -0.86 -0.15
CA ALA A 324 -2.66 -1.39 0.67
C ALA A 324 -3.16 -0.36 1.69
N LEU A 325 -2.25 0.33 2.38
CA LEU A 325 -2.57 1.37 3.36
C LEU A 325 -3.23 2.60 2.74
N LEU A 326 -2.71 3.09 1.61
CA LEU A 326 -3.29 4.25 0.95
C LEU A 326 -4.64 3.90 0.31
N LYS A 327 -4.77 2.70 -0.28
CA LYS A 327 -6.04 2.18 -0.79
C LYS A 327 -7.10 2.11 0.31
N SER A 328 -6.74 1.70 1.52
CA SER A 328 -7.71 1.68 2.63
C SER A 328 -8.21 3.08 3.04
N LYS A 329 -7.45 4.14 2.78
CA LYS A 329 -7.89 5.53 3.02
C LYS A 329 -8.88 6.00 1.94
N ILE A 330 -8.67 5.59 0.68
CA ILE A 330 -9.58 5.87 -0.45
C ILE A 330 -10.99 5.35 -0.17
N TYR A 331 -11.09 4.11 0.30
CA TYR A 331 -12.37 3.43 0.53
C TYR A 331 -12.85 3.52 1.98
N ASN A 332 -12.36 4.53 2.72
CA ASN A 332 -12.72 4.90 4.10
C ASN A 332 -13.35 3.78 4.95
N ILE A 333 -12.68 2.64 5.06
CA ILE A 333 -13.28 1.40 5.58
C ILE A 333 -13.55 1.41 7.10
N GLY A 334 -13.40 2.56 7.76
CA GLY A 334 -13.84 2.79 9.13
C GLY A 334 -13.05 2.06 10.22
N PHE A 335 -11.96 1.36 9.87
CA PHE A 335 -11.20 0.59 10.84
C PHE A 335 -10.32 1.48 11.74
N PRO A 336 -10.46 1.39 13.06
CA PRO A 336 -9.72 2.23 14.01
C PRO A 336 -8.20 2.19 13.82
N SER A 337 -7.61 1.00 13.67
CA SER A 337 -6.16 0.86 13.53
C SER A 337 -5.59 1.47 12.25
N LEU A 338 -6.41 1.64 11.20
CA LEU A 338 -6.00 2.30 9.96
C LEU A 338 -6.02 3.83 10.06
N ASN A 339 -6.94 4.38 10.86
CA ASN A 339 -7.00 5.81 11.16
C ASN A 339 -5.80 6.27 12.01
N ASN A 340 -5.20 5.34 12.75
CA ASN A 340 -4.06 5.55 13.62
C ASN A 340 -2.70 5.61 12.87
N ILE A 341 -2.68 5.29 11.57
CA ILE A 341 -1.46 5.32 10.76
C ILE A 341 -1.14 6.74 10.34
N ASP A 342 -0.13 7.27 11.02
CA ASP A 342 0.27 8.66 10.95
C ASP A 342 1.45 8.87 9.99
N TYR A 343 2.39 7.92 9.91
CA TYR A 343 3.55 7.98 9.02
C TYR A 343 3.73 6.71 8.19
N ARG A 344 3.89 6.84 6.87
CA ARG A 344 4.20 5.74 5.93
C ARG A 344 5.60 5.94 5.36
N ILE A 345 6.54 5.10 5.77
CA ILE A 345 7.92 5.11 5.31
C ILE A 345 8.10 3.95 4.33
N GLY A 346 8.08 4.27 3.05
CA GLY A 346 8.20 3.30 1.96
C GLY A 346 9.66 2.96 1.68
N ILE A 347 9.95 1.67 1.48
CA ILE A 347 11.26 1.23 0.97
C ILE A 347 11.16 0.82 -0.49
N PHE A 348 12.19 1.10 -1.29
CA PHE A 348 12.22 0.66 -2.68
C PHE A 348 12.26 -0.87 -2.73
N CYS A 349 11.56 -1.47 -3.69
CA CYS A 349 11.51 -2.93 -3.83
C CYS A 349 11.35 -3.31 -5.29
N MET A 350 12.30 -4.09 -5.82
CA MET A 350 12.18 -4.67 -7.17
C MET A 350 11.34 -5.94 -7.12
N GLU A 351 11.77 -6.89 -6.29
CA GLU A 351 11.16 -8.21 -6.13
C GLU A 351 11.42 -8.72 -4.70
N SER A 352 10.70 -9.77 -4.33
CA SER A 352 10.87 -10.48 -3.06
C SER A 352 10.86 -11.98 -3.33
N PHE A 353 11.49 -12.74 -2.44
CA PHE A 353 11.62 -14.19 -2.53
C PHE A 353 10.78 -14.88 -1.45
N SER A 354 10.43 -16.15 -1.69
CA SER A 354 10.02 -17.03 -0.60
C SER A 354 11.25 -17.43 0.22
N TYR A 355 11.08 -17.84 1.48
CA TYR A 355 12.21 -18.36 2.26
C TYR A 355 12.90 -19.55 1.57
N GLN A 356 12.12 -20.43 0.94
CA GLN A 356 12.65 -21.56 0.17
C GLN A 356 13.50 -21.10 -1.02
N SER A 357 13.02 -20.09 -1.75
CA SER A 357 13.77 -19.47 -2.86
C SER A 357 15.09 -18.88 -2.37
N LEU A 358 15.11 -18.25 -1.20
CA LEU A 358 16.35 -17.72 -0.61
C LEU A 358 17.35 -18.85 -0.30
N LEU A 359 16.88 -19.96 0.28
CA LEU A 359 17.74 -21.13 0.54
C LEU A 359 18.32 -21.71 -0.75
N GLU A 360 17.55 -21.76 -1.82
CA GLU A 360 18.04 -22.20 -3.14
C GLU A 360 19.08 -21.21 -3.73
N ILE A 361 18.93 -19.91 -3.52
CA ILE A 361 19.95 -18.91 -3.89
C ILE A 361 21.25 -19.15 -3.11
N CYS A 362 21.16 -19.36 -1.79
CA CYS A 362 22.31 -19.65 -0.93
C CYS A 362 23.01 -20.95 -1.37
N LYS A 363 22.23 -21.98 -1.68
CA LYS A 363 22.74 -23.25 -2.22
C LYS A 363 23.48 -23.07 -3.55
N LYS A 364 22.96 -22.26 -4.48
CA LYS A 364 23.64 -21.93 -5.75
C LYS A 364 24.97 -21.18 -5.52
N LEU A 365 25.07 -20.40 -4.45
CA LEU A 365 26.28 -19.71 -4.02
C LEU A 365 27.23 -20.58 -3.20
N ASN A 366 26.87 -21.83 -2.91
CA ASN A 366 27.58 -22.73 -1.99
C ASN A 366 27.82 -22.10 -0.59
N VAL A 367 26.82 -21.39 -0.07
CA VAL A 367 26.86 -20.77 1.26
C VAL A 367 25.72 -21.29 2.13
N ASP A 368 26.03 -21.61 3.39
CA ASP A 368 24.99 -21.85 4.40
C ASP A 368 24.35 -20.50 4.77
N VAL A 369 23.02 -20.45 4.76
CA VAL A 369 22.26 -19.26 5.18
C VAL A 369 22.63 -18.81 6.60
N ASN A 370 23.06 -19.72 7.46
CA ASN A 370 23.50 -19.42 8.82
C ASN A 370 24.85 -18.69 8.87
N ASP A 371 25.68 -18.85 7.84
CA ASP A 371 26.96 -18.16 7.70
C ASP A 371 26.81 -16.74 7.11
N ALA A 372 25.63 -16.38 6.59
CA ALA A 372 25.39 -15.09 5.99
C ALA A 372 25.24 -13.98 7.06
N LYS A 373 26.05 -12.93 6.92
CA LYS A 373 26.08 -11.73 7.77
C LYS A 373 25.29 -10.57 7.16
N LYS A 374 25.39 -10.39 5.83
CA LYS A 374 24.65 -9.38 5.06
C LYS A 374 24.28 -9.96 3.71
N MET A 375 23.12 -9.57 3.19
CA MET A 375 22.73 -9.82 1.81
C MET A 375 22.49 -8.49 1.12
N ASP A 376 22.78 -8.40 -0.18
CA ASP A 376 22.54 -7.19 -0.96
C ASP A 376 22.15 -7.50 -2.41
N ILE A 377 21.40 -6.62 -3.05
CA ILE A 377 21.13 -6.67 -4.50
C ILE A 377 21.61 -5.36 -5.11
N ASN A 378 22.71 -5.44 -5.85
CA ASN A 378 23.33 -4.28 -6.44
C ASN A 378 24.00 -4.63 -7.77
N LYS A 379 24.10 -3.67 -8.70
CA LYS A 379 24.77 -3.82 -10.01
C LYS A 379 24.36 -5.10 -10.77
N GLY A 380 23.11 -5.53 -10.65
CA GLY A 380 22.57 -6.71 -11.35
C GLY A 380 23.01 -8.06 -10.77
N LYS A 381 23.52 -8.10 -9.53
CA LYS A 381 23.88 -9.31 -8.81
C LYS A 381 23.24 -9.34 -7.42
N PHE A 382 23.01 -10.55 -6.92
CA PHE A 382 22.72 -10.83 -5.52
C PHE A 382 24.03 -11.18 -4.81
N PHE A 383 24.28 -10.56 -3.67
CA PHE A 383 25.48 -10.72 -2.86
C PHE A 383 25.14 -11.35 -1.51
N VAL A 384 26.01 -12.24 -1.04
CA VAL A 384 26.06 -12.74 0.33
C VAL A 384 27.43 -12.44 0.91
N TYR A 385 27.46 -11.69 2.00
CA TYR A 385 28.66 -11.43 2.80
C TYR A 385 28.63 -12.35 4.02
N THR A 386 29.67 -13.15 4.22
CA THR A 386 29.67 -14.17 5.29
C THR A 386 30.28 -13.64 6.60
N ASN A 387 30.01 -14.34 7.71
CA ASN A 387 30.66 -14.08 9.00
C ASN A 387 32.18 -14.23 8.96
N LYS A 388 32.70 -14.99 7.98
CA LYS A 388 34.14 -15.22 7.75
C LYS A 388 34.77 -14.14 6.86
N GLY A 389 33.98 -13.18 6.37
CA GLY A 389 34.45 -12.07 5.53
C GLY A 389 34.49 -12.38 4.03
N GLU A 390 33.89 -13.48 3.59
CA GLU A 390 33.80 -13.81 2.16
C GLU A 390 32.68 -13.01 1.49
N GLU A 391 32.91 -12.62 0.24
CA GLU A 391 31.91 -11.97 -0.63
C GLU A 391 31.57 -12.92 -1.78
N LEU A 392 30.35 -13.44 -1.76
CA LEU A 392 29.82 -14.35 -2.78
C LEU A 392 28.77 -13.61 -3.60
N SER A 393 28.72 -13.83 -4.91
CA SER A 393 27.74 -13.16 -5.78
C SER A 393 27.24 -14.02 -6.92
N ILE A 394 25.97 -13.84 -7.28
CA ILE A 394 25.31 -14.51 -8.42
C ILE A 394 24.54 -13.47 -9.25
N PRO A 395 24.62 -13.48 -10.58
CA PRO A 395 23.82 -12.60 -11.43
C PRO A 395 22.31 -12.76 -11.20
N ILE A 396 21.57 -11.65 -11.15
CA ILE A 396 20.10 -11.66 -10.94
C ILE A 396 19.38 -12.49 -12.02
N LYS A 397 19.87 -12.45 -13.26
CA LYS A 397 19.31 -13.23 -14.37
C LYS A 397 19.30 -14.75 -14.12
N GLU A 398 20.23 -15.25 -13.30
CA GLU A 398 20.30 -16.68 -12.96
C GLU A 398 19.34 -17.10 -11.86
N ILE A 399 18.81 -16.13 -11.10
CA ILE A 399 17.92 -16.38 -9.96
C ILE A 399 16.54 -15.71 -10.11
N SER A 400 16.30 -14.95 -11.17
CA SER A 400 15.03 -14.21 -11.34
C SER A 400 13.80 -15.12 -11.36
N HIS A 401 13.95 -16.36 -11.86
CA HIS A 401 12.89 -17.37 -11.84
C HIS A 401 12.53 -17.87 -10.42
N LEU A 402 13.36 -17.57 -9.41
CA LEU A 402 13.10 -17.86 -8.00
C LEU A 402 12.34 -16.73 -7.30
N GLY A 403 12.24 -15.56 -7.94
CA GLY A 403 11.44 -14.44 -7.49
C GLY A 403 9.96 -14.81 -7.42
N ARG A 404 9.20 -14.11 -6.59
CA ARG A 404 7.77 -14.40 -6.45
C ARG A 404 6.98 -13.93 -7.68
N GLU A 405 6.09 -14.79 -8.16
CA GLU A 405 5.23 -14.55 -9.32
C GLU A 405 4.36 -13.28 -9.18
N ASP A 406 3.89 -12.94 -7.98
CA ASP A 406 3.11 -11.70 -7.76
C ASP A 406 3.94 -10.42 -7.94
N CYS A 407 5.26 -10.49 -7.77
CA CYS A 407 6.16 -9.35 -7.95
C CYS A 407 6.32 -8.98 -9.43
N GLU A 408 6.21 -9.96 -10.34
CA GLU A 408 6.21 -9.71 -11.78
C GLU A 408 5.05 -8.83 -12.21
N MET A 409 3.93 -8.90 -11.48
CA MET A 409 2.72 -8.12 -11.71
C MET A 409 2.77 -6.75 -11.01
N CYS A 410 3.78 -6.47 -10.18
CA CYS A 410 3.91 -5.21 -9.45
C CYS A 410 4.59 -4.14 -10.33
N TYR A 411 3.93 -3.00 -10.53
CA TYR A 411 4.50 -1.91 -11.32
C TYR A 411 5.38 -0.96 -10.48
N ASP A 412 5.19 -0.93 -9.16
CA ASP A 412 5.75 0.09 -8.27
C ASP A 412 7.11 -0.36 -7.71
N LEU A 413 8.17 0.40 -8.03
CA LEU A 413 9.51 0.21 -7.48
C LEU A 413 9.73 1.09 -6.25
N THR A 414 9.26 2.33 -6.29
CA THR A 414 9.73 3.40 -5.42
C THR A 414 8.83 3.65 -4.22
N SER A 415 7.83 2.80 -3.96
CA SER A 415 6.83 3.01 -2.91
C SER A 415 6.06 4.31 -3.13
N GLU A 416 5.38 4.40 -4.28
CA GLU A 416 4.69 5.61 -4.74
C GLU A 416 3.64 6.10 -3.73
N SER A 417 3.08 5.21 -2.90
CA SER A 417 2.03 5.52 -1.91
C SER A 417 2.53 5.88 -0.49
N ALA A 418 3.82 6.16 -0.30
CA ALA A 418 4.41 6.50 1.00
C ALA A 418 4.49 8.02 1.25
N ASP A 419 4.73 8.45 2.50
CA ASP A 419 5.02 9.86 2.81
C ASP A 419 6.48 10.21 2.48
N ILE A 420 7.39 9.29 2.79
CA ILE A 420 8.80 9.32 2.41
C ILE A 420 9.14 7.96 1.82
N SER A 421 9.84 7.94 0.69
CA SER A 421 10.35 6.70 0.08
C SER A 421 11.86 6.66 0.08
N VAL A 422 12.42 5.51 0.44
CA VAL A 422 13.85 5.34 0.69
C VAL A 422 14.37 4.11 -0.05
N GLY A 423 15.50 4.23 -0.75
CA GLY A 423 16.19 3.06 -1.31
C GLY A 423 17.63 3.35 -1.72
N SER A 424 18.34 2.34 -2.19
CA SER A 424 19.76 2.47 -2.56
C SER A 424 19.96 3.04 -3.97
N ILE A 425 19.06 2.74 -4.90
CA ILE A 425 19.21 3.07 -6.33
C ILE A 425 19.21 4.59 -6.54
N GLY A 426 20.28 5.09 -7.14
CA GLY A 426 20.48 6.52 -7.43
C GLY A 426 21.54 7.17 -6.54
N SER A 427 21.86 6.56 -5.41
CA SER A 427 22.84 7.06 -4.45
C SER A 427 24.10 6.18 -4.38
N PRO A 428 25.24 6.72 -3.91
CA PRO A 428 26.45 5.93 -3.68
C PRO A 428 26.26 4.92 -2.53
N SER A 429 27.18 3.95 -2.43
CA SER A 429 27.18 2.97 -1.33
C SER A 429 27.21 3.67 0.04
N GLY A 430 26.41 3.19 0.99
CA GLY A 430 26.25 3.80 2.32
C GLY A 430 25.34 5.03 2.35
N TRP A 431 24.63 5.32 1.25
CA TRP A 431 23.65 6.39 1.15
C TRP A 431 22.34 5.86 0.60
N ASN A 432 21.24 6.54 0.92
CA ASN A 432 19.93 6.28 0.34
C ASN A 432 19.50 7.44 -0.55
N THR A 433 18.87 7.11 -1.68
CA THR A 433 17.99 8.04 -2.37
C THR A 433 16.69 8.13 -1.57
N VAL A 434 16.26 9.36 -1.31
CA VAL A 434 15.06 9.70 -0.54
C VAL A 434 14.15 10.52 -1.42
N LEU A 435 12.93 10.04 -1.66
CA LEU A 435 11.87 10.79 -2.35
C LEU A 435 10.86 11.26 -1.32
N ILE A 436 10.67 12.56 -1.22
CA ILE A 436 9.69 13.21 -0.34
C ILE A 436 8.39 13.33 -1.11
N ARG A 437 7.31 12.71 -0.64
CA ARG A 437 6.06 12.61 -1.41
C ARG A 437 4.92 13.45 -0.87
N THR A 438 4.87 13.63 0.45
CA THR A 438 3.80 14.40 1.10
C THR A 438 4.40 15.54 1.90
N LYS A 439 3.58 16.57 2.17
CA LYS A 439 3.96 17.67 3.07
C LYS A 439 4.43 17.14 4.43
N LYS A 440 3.74 16.13 4.96
CA LYS A 440 4.12 15.46 6.20
C LYS A 440 5.50 14.78 6.12
N GLY A 441 5.79 14.13 4.99
CA GLY A 441 7.11 13.59 4.72
C GLY A 441 8.19 14.67 4.64
N LYS A 442 7.87 15.82 4.05
CA LYS A 442 8.76 16.98 3.98
C LYS A 442 9.09 17.53 5.36
N GLU A 443 8.06 17.81 6.18
CA GLU A 443 8.23 18.29 7.55
C GLU A 443 9.12 17.35 8.38
N LEU A 444 8.88 16.03 8.32
CA LEU A 444 9.73 15.06 9.00
C LEU A 444 11.18 15.10 8.49
N TYR A 445 11.39 15.18 7.17
CA TYR A 445 12.74 15.19 6.61
C TYR A 445 13.53 16.45 6.98
N GLU A 446 12.88 17.62 6.95
CA GLU A 446 13.46 18.89 7.38
C GLU A 446 13.83 18.86 8.87
N GLU A 447 13.00 18.25 9.72
CA GLU A 447 13.29 18.05 11.14
C GLU A 447 14.50 17.15 11.40
N LEU A 448 14.72 16.12 10.56
CA LEU A 448 15.92 15.28 10.62
C LEU A 448 17.19 16.08 10.32
N ILE A 449 17.13 16.98 9.32
CA ILE A 449 18.24 17.89 8.96
C ILE A 449 18.48 18.88 10.10
N ALA A 450 17.43 19.55 10.59
CA ALA A 450 17.51 20.54 11.65
C ALA A 450 18.05 19.95 12.96
N SER A 451 17.73 18.68 13.24
CA SER A 451 18.24 17.94 14.40
C SER A 451 19.63 17.34 14.18
N ASN A 452 20.28 17.63 13.04
CA ASN A 452 21.57 17.10 12.63
C ASN A 452 21.66 15.56 12.70
N MET A 453 20.54 14.86 12.48
CA MET A 453 20.48 13.39 12.52
C MET A 453 20.87 12.74 11.20
N ILE A 454 20.89 13.51 10.10
CA ILE A 454 21.28 13.04 8.78
C ILE A 454 22.28 13.97 8.10
N GLU A 455 23.05 13.41 7.18
CA GLU A 455 23.73 14.14 6.11
C GLU A 455 22.87 14.03 4.85
N SER A 456 22.62 15.14 4.15
CA SER A 456 21.73 15.21 2.99
C SER A 456 22.35 16.05 1.88
N LYS A 457 22.13 15.64 0.63
CA LYS A 457 22.52 16.37 -0.60
C LYS A 457 21.37 16.32 -1.60
N PRO A 458 21.09 17.41 -2.34
CA PRO A 458 20.17 17.37 -3.47
C PRO A 458 20.55 16.24 -4.43
N ILE A 459 19.57 15.47 -4.92
CA ILE A 459 19.87 14.29 -5.75
C ILE A 459 20.48 14.67 -7.11
N GLU A 460 20.26 15.90 -7.56
CA GLU A 460 20.78 16.47 -8.81
C GLU A 460 22.32 16.57 -8.80
N GLU A 461 22.89 16.75 -7.61
CA GLU A 461 24.33 16.82 -7.37
C GLU A 461 24.99 15.45 -7.23
N VAL A 462 24.20 14.36 -7.26
CA VAL A 462 24.65 13.01 -6.94
C VAL A 462 24.59 12.13 -8.17
N LYS A 463 25.65 11.34 -8.38
CA LYS A 463 25.69 10.31 -9.41
C LYS A 463 25.56 8.92 -8.76
N PRO A 464 24.80 7.99 -9.37
CA PRO A 464 24.18 8.09 -10.70
C PRO A 464 22.87 8.90 -10.76
N GLY A 465 22.26 9.24 -9.62
CA GLY A 465 21.12 10.14 -9.51
C GLY A 465 19.79 9.56 -10.03
N LEU A 466 18.80 10.45 -10.21
CA LEU A 466 17.46 10.09 -10.68
C LEU A 466 17.41 9.39 -12.05
N PRO A 467 18.27 9.68 -13.06
CA PRO A 467 18.19 9.01 -14.36
C PRO A 467 18.33 7.49 -14.26
N LEU A 468 19.20 6.99 -13.36
CA LEU A 468 19.29 5.54 -13.12
C LEU A 468 18.01 5.02 -12.48
N LEU A 469 17.51 5.70 -11.45
CA LEU A 469 16.29 5.29 -10.74
C LEU A 469 15.09 5.23 -11.70
N GLN A 470 14.89 6.27 -12.51
CA GLN A 470 13.84 6.34 -13.55
C GLN A 470 13.98 5.18 -14.54
N ARG A 471 15.19 4.87 -15.01
CA ARG A 471 15.41 3.74 -15.93
C ARG A 471 14.99 2.41 -15.31
N ILE A 472 15.39 2.14 -14.07
CA ILE A 472 15.10 0.88 -13.38
C ILE A 472 13.61 0.78 -13.03
N ALA A 473 13.01 1.86 -12.51
CA ALA A 473 11.58 1.91 -12.23
C ALA A 473 10.73 1.75 -13.50
N GLY A 474 11.14 2.39 -14.59
CA GLY A 474 10.50 2.23 -15.91
C GLY A 474 10.60 0.80 -16.43
N SER A 475 11.74 0.13 -16.24
CA SER A 475 11.88 -1.29 -16.57
C SER A 475 10.90 -2.14 -15.78
N LYS A 476 10.70 -1.87 -14.49
CA LYS A 476 9.74 -2.59 -13.66
C LYS A 476 8.30 -2.40 -14.16
N LYS A 477 7.88 -1.14 -14.39
CA LYS A 477 6.56 -0.82 -14.95
C LYS A 477 6.31 -1.52 -16.29
N ASN A 478 7.29 -1.48 -17.20
CA ASN A 478 7.19 -2.11 -18.51
C ASN A 478 7.12 -3.64 -18.43
N ASN A 479 7.93 -4.26 -17.56
CA ASN A 479 7.88 -5.70 -17.35
C ASN A 479 6.52 -6.11 -16.75
N SER A 480 6.01 -5.37 -15.76
CA SER A 480 4.69 -5.61 -15.19
C SER A 480 3.59 -5.57 -16.23
N LYS A 481 3.56 -4.55 -17.10
CA LYS A 481 2.60 -4.49 -18.22
C LYS A 481 2.68 -5.71 -19.14
N LYS A 482 3.90 -6.18 -19.46
CA LYS A 482 4.10 -7.37 -20.28
C LYS A 482 3.56 -8.64 -19.62
N HIS A 483 3.84 -8.84 -18.33
CA HIS A 483 3.39 -10.03 -17.60
C HIS A 483 1.87 -10.02 -17.41
N ILE A 484 1.27 -8.84 -17.15
CA ILE A 484 -0.18 -8.67 -17.12
C ILE A 484 -0.80 -9.07 -18.45
N LYS A 485 -0.28 -8.55 -19.57
CA LYS A 485 -0.77 -8.87 -20.90
C LYS A 485 -0.68 -10.38 -21.19
N ALA A 486 0.45 -11.01 -20.90
CA ALA A 486 0.63 -12.45 -21.10
C ALA A 486 -0.36 -13.28 -20.27
N LYS A 487 -0.57 -12.93 -18.99
CA LYS A 487 -1.56 -13.61 -18.15
C LYS A 487 -3.00 -13.43 -18.66
N LEU A 488 -3.35 -12.24 -19.16
CA LEU A 488 -4.66 -11.99 -19.76
C LEU A 488 -4.89 -12.84 -21.02
N GLU A 489 -3.87 -12.99 -21.88
CA GLU A 489 -3.91 -13.86 -23.06
C GLU A 489 -4.13 -15.35 -22.68
N GLU A 490 -3.66 -15.76 -21.50
CA GLU A 490 -3.88 -17.10 -20.93
C GLU A 490 -5.20 -17.21 -20.13
N ASN A 491 -6.07 -16.20 -20.15
CA ASN A 491 -7.29 -16.11 -19.33
C ASN A 491 -7.04 -16.25 -17.82
N LYS A 492 -5.83 -15.89 -17.36
CA LYS A 492 -5.49 -15.88 -15.93
C LYS A 492 -5.93 -14.56 -15.29
N ARG A 493 -6.34 -14.65 -14.02
CA ARG A 493 -6.65 -13.46 -13.21
C ARG A 493 -5.40 -12.60 -13.05
N VAL A 494 -5.57 -11.28 -13.15
CA VAL A 494 -4.55 -10.26 -12.91
C VAL A 494 -5.11 -9.16 -12.00
N PRO A 495 -4.26 -8.41 -11.28
CA PRO A 495 -4.68 -7.16 -10.64
C PRO A 495 -5.23 -6.17 -11.67
N ASN A 496 -6.22 -5.37 -11.26
CA ASN A 496 -6.77 -4.28 -12.07
C ASN A 496 -6.24 -2.95 -11.51
N TYR A 497 -5.38 -2.26 -12.27
CA TYR A 497 -4.67 -1.04 -11.87
C TYR A 497 -5.22 0.20 -12.59
#